data_AF-A0A4Y8CMV7-F1
#
_entry.id   AF-A0A4Y8CMV7-F1
#
_cell.length_a   1.000
_cell.length_b   1.000
_cell.length_c   1.000
_cell.angle_alpha   90.00
_cell.angle_beta   90.00
_cell.angle_gamma   90.00
#
_symmetry.space_group_name_H-M   'P 1'
#
loop_
_entity.id
_entity.type
_entity.pdbx_description
1 polymer ?
#
loop_
_entity_poly.entity_id
_entity_poly.type
_entity_poly.pdbx_seq_one_letter_code
_entity_poly.pdbx_strand_id
1 'polypeptide(L)'
;MSLLERHLEQIALSADSIASLPFPPPQIFTNALLSNQDITALIRDTEPHERALFSVPPPPPPPTQIAPEPKPSKSRRQTVFNVTSGEVAPASGPNGRAPRRNTAVSAVLGAELHSQVRKTETGKGEIDIEVLLKGAEKLNRVYPVQGVPERIRGL
;
A
#
# COMPACT_ATOMS: atom_id res chain seq x y z
N MET A 1 29.20 -35.35 -69.63
CA MET A 1 28.10 -35.43 -68.64
C MET A 1 28.61 -35.42 -67.20
N SER A 2 29.83 -35.90 -66.89
CA SER A 2 30.35 -36.01 -65.51
C SER A 2 30.47 -34.70 -64.72
N LEU A 3 30.76 -33.58 -65.39
CA LEU A 3 30.87 -32.28 -64.71
C LEU A 3 29.50 -31.79 -64.23
N LEU A 4 28.44 -31.99 -65.02
CA LEU A 4 27.07 -31.65 -64.64
C LEU A 4 26.59 -32.51 -63.46
N GLU A 5 26.83 -33.82 -63.51
CA GLU A 5 26.50 -34.74 -62.40
C GLU A 5 27.18 -34.32 -61.09
N ARG A 6 28.46 -33.94 -61.14
CA ARG A 6 29.19 -33.46 -59.95
C ARG A 6 28.56 -32.21 -59.34
N HIS A 7 28.06 -31.29 -60.15
CA HIS A 7 27.41 -30.08 -59.65
C HIS A 7 26.04 -30.41 -59.05
N LEU A 8 25.27 -31.31 -59.66
CA LEU A 8 23.98 -31.76 -59.12
C LEU A 8 24.15 -32.50 -57.79
N GLU A 9 25.17 -33.34 -57.67
CA GLU A 9 25.51 -34.02 -56.42
C GLU A 9 25.91 -33.04 -55.32
N GLN A 10 26.73 -32.02 -55.66
CA GLN A 10 27.11 -30.97 -54.71
C GLN A 10 25.91 -30.13 -54.24
N ILE A 11 24.97 -29.84 -55.15
CA ILE A 11 23.73 -29.13 -54.83
C ILE A 11 22.88 -29.97 -53.88
N ALA A 12 22.72 -31.27 -54.14
CA ALA A 12 21.97 -32.18 -53.29
C ALA A 12 22.56 -32.27 -51.87
N LEU A 13 23.88 -32.46 -51.76
CA LEU A 13 24.57 -32.50 -50.47
C LEU A 13 24.42 -31.20 -49.67
N SER A 14 24.43 -30.05 -50.36
CA SER A 14 24.24 -28.74 -49.72
C SER A 14 22.80 -28.55 -49.24
N ALA A 15 21.82 -29.00 -50.03
CA ALA A 15 20.41 -28.91 -49.68
C ALA A 15 20.08 -29.77 -48.44
N ASP A 16 20.57 -31.00 -48.38
CA ASP A 16 20.38 -31.90 -47.23
C ASP A 16 21.06 -31.36 -45.97
N SER A 17 22.25 -30.78 -46.12
CA SER A 17 22.96 -30.11 -45.03
C SER A 17 22.12 -28.95 -44.46
N ILE A 18 21.60 -28.06 -45.31
CA ILE A 18 20.80 -26.91 -44.88
C ILE A 18 19.47 -27.35 -44.23
N ALA A 19 18.82 -28.38 -44.78
CA ALA A 19 17.54 -28.88 -44.27
C ALA A 19 17.68 -29.61 -42.92
N SER A 20 18.84 -30.22 -42.67
CA SER A 20 19.12 -30.95 -41.42
C SER A 20 19.71 -30.07 -40.32
N LEU A 21 19.96 -28.77 -40.59
CA LEU A 21 20.42 -27.85 -39.54
C LEU A 21 19.36 -27.72 -38.44
N PRO A 22 19.74 -27.92 -37.17
CA PRO A 22 18.81 -27.77 -36.06
C PRO A 22 18.49 -26.29 -35.86
N PHE A 23 17.36 -25.84 -36.41
CA PHE A 23 16.83 -24.52 -36.10
C PHE A 23 15.99 -24.59 -34.82
N PRO A 24 16.27 -23.74 -33.82
CA PRO A 24 15.36 -23.61 -32.69
C PRO A 24 14.00 -23.16 -33.23
N PRO A 25 12.88 -23.77 -32.78
CA PRO A 25 11.55 -23.31 -33.14
C PRO A 25 11.40 -21.83 -32.77
N PRO A 26 10.54 -21.06 -33.45
CA PRO A 26 10.34 -19.65 -33.13
C PRO A 26 9.98 -19.50 -31.65
N GLN A 27 10.98 -19.08 -30.85
CA GLN A 27 10.77 -18.81 -29.44
C GLN A 27 10.10 -17.44 -29.36
N ILE A 28 8.91 -17.42 -28.76
CA ILE A 28 8.22 -16.17 -28.42
C ILE A 28 9.21 -15.36 -27.61
N PHE A 29 9.51 -14.14 -28.07
CA PHE A 29 10.47 -13.26 -27.41
C PHE A 29 10.18 -13.21 -25.92
N THR A 30 11.21 -13.47 -25.11
CA THR A 30 11.20 -13.47 -23.64
C THR A 30 10.61 -12.18 -23.03
N ASN A 31 10.43 -11.12 -23.82
CA ASN A 31 9.66 -9.94 -23.47
C ASN A 31 8.17 -10.21 -23.13
N ALA A 32 7.58 -11.33 -23.57
CA ALA A 32 6.22 -11.71 -23.17
C ALA A 32 6.12 -12.17 -21.70
N LEU A 33 7.21 -12.63 -21.09
CA LEU A 33 7.26 -13.00 -19.66
C LEU A 33 7.28 -11.77 -18.75
N LEU A 34 7.72 -10.61 -19.24
CA LEU A 34 7.64 -9.33 -18.53
C LEU A 34 6.26 -8.66 -18.67
N SER A 35 5.38 -9.18 -19.52
CA SER A 35 4.10 -8.57 -19.89
C SER A 35 2.91 -9.01 -19.05
N ASN A 36 3.02 -10.09 -18.27
CA ASN A 36 1.89 -10.67 -17.52
C ASN A 36 2.13 -10.62 -16.00
N GLN A 37 2.58 -9.48 -15.49
CA GLN A 37 2.27 -9.16 -14.10
C GLN A 37 0.95 -8.39 -14.14
N ASP A 38 -0.11 -9.01 -13.63
CA ASP A 38 -1.34 -8.27 -13.35
C ASP A 38 -0.97 -7.03 -12.52
N ILE A 39 -1.37 -5.84 -12.96
CA ILE A 39 -1.13 -4.59 -12.22
C ILE A 39 -1.66 -4.70 -10.78
N THR A 40 -2.64 -5.57 -10.50
CA THR A 40 -3.15 -5.87 -9.16
C THR A 40 -2.17 -6.68 -8.28
N ALA A 41 -1.20 -7.39 -8.86
CA ALA A 41 -0.09 -8.00 -8.11
C ALA A 41 0.99 -6.96 -7.75
N LEU A 42 1.16 -5.93 -8.58
CA LEU A 42 2.09 -4.81 -8.37
C LEU A 42 1.50 -3.74 -7.44
N ILE A 43 0.22 -3.43 -7.61
CA ILE A 43 -0.61 -2.62 -6.71
C ILE A 43 -1.31 -3.60 -5.78
N ARG A 44 -0.56 -4.14 -4.82
CA ARG A 44 -1.18 -4.89 -3.73
C ARG A 44 -2.16 -3.96 -3.01
N ASP A 45 -3.36 -4.46 -2.72
CA ASP A 45 -4.26 -3.76 -1.80
C ASP A 45 -3.48 -3.42 -0.52
N THR A 46 -3.59 -2.17 -0.05
CA THR A 46 -2.88 -1.72 1.15
C THR A 46 -3.20 -2.64 2.33
N GLU A 47 -2.16 -3.18 2.96
CA GLU A 47 -2.33 -4.12 4.07
C GLU A 47 -3.02 -3.43 5.26
N PRO A 48 -3.71 -4.17 6.16
CA PRO A 48 -4.46 -3.56 7.27
C PRO A 48 -3.65 -2.58 8.13
N HIS A 49 -2.37 -2.86 8.32
CA HIS A 49 -1.45 -1.99 9.06
C HIS A 49 -1.08 -0.71 8.28
N GLU A 50 -1.07 -0.76 6.94
CA GLU A 50 -0.84 0.40 6.07
C GLU A 50 -2.07 1.31 6.02
N ARG A 51 -3.28 0.73 6.02
CA ARG A 51 -4.55 1.48 6.11
C ARG A 51 -4.67 2.30 7.40
N ALA A 52 -4.03 1.85 8.48
CA ALA A 52 -3.96 2.59 9.72
C ALA A 52 -3.02 3.82 9.65
N LEU A 53 -2.01 3.79 8.79
CA LEU A 53 -1.08 4.91 8.57
C LEU A 53 -1.74 6.03 7.75
N PHE A 54 -2.62 5.66 6.82
CA PHE A 54 -3.27 6.59 5.89
C PHE A 54 -4.80 6.55 6.06
N SER A 55 -5.33 7.30 7.03
CA SER A 55 -6.78 7.47 7.18
C SER A 55 -7.29 8.57 6.26
N VAL A 56 -8.21 8.24 5.35
CA VAL A 56 -8.98 9.27 4.62
C VAL A 56 -10.00 9.88 5.59
N PRO A 57 -10.00 11.20 5.82
CA PRO A 57 -11.02 11.84 6.65
C PRO A 57 -12.41 11.52 6.11
N PRO A 58 -13.39 11.17 6.96
CA PRO A 58 -14.75 10.93 6.50
C PRO A 58 -15.27 12.16 5.75
N PRO A 59 -16.02 11.98 4.64
CA PRO A 59 -16.56 13.10 3.89
C PRO A 59 -17.42 13.96 4.81
N PRO A 60 -17.34 15.30 4.70
CA PRO A 60 -18.19 16.18 5.50
C PRO A 60 -19.67 15.84 5.27
N PRO A 61 -20.51 15.89 6.30
CA PRO A 61 -21.94 15.65 6.15
C PRO A 61 -22.51 16.62 5.10
N PRO A 62 -23.47 16.16 4.28
CA PRO A 62 -24.11 17.03 3.29
C PRO A 62 -24.69 18.26 4.00
N PRO A 63 -24.57 19.46 3.40
CA PRO A 63 -25.10 20.67 4.01
C PRO A 63 -26.62 20.53 4.16
N THR A 64 -27.09 20.31 5.39
CA THR A 64 -28.48 20.51 5.75
C THR A 64 -28.80 21.98 5.51
N GLN A 65 -29.63 22.24 4.50
CA GLN A 65 -30.19 23.56 4.23
C GLN A 65 -31.05 23.96 5.44
N ILE A 66 -30.46 24.73 6.34
CA ILE A 66 -31.20 25.53 7.32
C ILE A 66 -30.88 26.99 6.99
N ALA A 67 -31.95 27.75 6.80
CA ALA A 67 -32.00 29.15 6.40
C ALA A 67 -31.20 30.10 7.34
N PRO A 68 -30.87 31.32 6.91
CA PRO A 68 -29.70 32.07 7.38
C PRO A 68 -29.98 32.92 8.63
N GLU A 69 -29.09 32.84 9.63
CA GLU A 69 -28.89 33.90 10.62
C GLU A 69 -27.63 34.71 10.25
N PRO A 70 -27.68 36.07 10.26
CA PRO A 70 -26.52 36.88 9.90
C PRO A 70 -25.58 37.04 11.10
N LYS A 71 -24.34 36.52 10.99
CA LYS A 71 -23.22 36.90 11.87
C LYS A 71 -22.05 37.42 11.03
N PRO A 72 -21.32 38.43 11.53
CA PRO A 72 -20.47 39.27 10.70
C PRO A 72 -19.23 38.54 10.18
N SER A 73 -18.89 38.87 8.94
CA SER A 73 -17.84 38.32 8.12
C SER A 73 -16.44 38.53 8.69
N LYS A 74 -15.69 37.43 8.83
CA LYS A 74 -14.26 37.43 8.51
C LYS A 74 -14.06 36.49 7.33
N SER A 75 -14.28 37.05 6.15
CA SER A 75 -13.86 36.45 4.89
C SER A 75 -12.34 36.27 4.94
N ARG A 76 -11.90 35.03 5.17
CA ARG A 76 -10.59 34.60 4.70
C ARG A 76 -10.86 33.50 3.70
N ARG A 77 -10.94 33.92 2.44
CA ARG A 77 -11.04 33.08 1.25
C ARG A 77 -9.95 31.99 1.35
N GLN A 78 -10.33 30.81 1.82
CA GLN A 78 -9.45 29.66 1.84
C GLN A 78 -9.47 29.07 0.44
N THR A 79 -8.38 29.24 -0.28
CA THR A 79 -8.16 28.56 -1.56
C THR A 79 -7.94 27.09 -1.26
N VAL A 80 -9.00 26.29 -1.37
CA VAL A 80 -8.88 24.83 -1.49
C VAL A 80 -8.31 24.52 -2.87
N PHE A 81 -7.05 24.12 -2.91
CA PHE A 81 -6.45 23.55 -4.12
C PHE A 81 -7.06 22.16 -4.32
N ASN A 82 -7.85 22.02 -5.38
CA ASN A 82 -8.35 20.73 -5.84
C ASN A 82 -7.21 20.02 -6.58
N VAL A 83 -6.61 18.99 -5.98
CA VAL A 83 -5.46 18.28 -6.55
C VAL A 83 -5.94 16.97 -7.17
N THR A 84 -6.05 16.93 -8.48
CA THR A 84 -6.37 15.77 -9.32
C THR A 84 -5.18 14.82 -9.52
N SER A 85 -4.18 14.84 -8.63
CA SER A 85 -2.94 14.07 -8.80
C SER A 85 -2.32 13.70 -7.45
N GLY A 86 -2.82 12.63 -6.84
CA GLY A 86 -2.02 11.60 -6.14
C GLY A 86 -1.06 11.94 -4.98
N GLU A 87 -0.95 13.17 -4.48
CA GLU A 87 -0.02 13.49 -3.37
C GLU A 87 -0.74 14.10 -2.17
N VAL A 88 -0.77 13.34 -1.06
CA VAL A 88 -1.40 13.75 0.20
C VAL A 88 -0.35 14.41 1.10
N ALA A 89 -0.17 15.72 0.96
CA ALA A 89 0.45 16.50 2.02
C ALA A 89 -0.61 16.80 3.10
N PRO A 90 -0.36 16.50 4.39
CA PRO A 90 -1.31 16.82 5.43
C PRO A 90 -1.47 18.33 5.54
N ALA A 91 -2.70 18.82 5.47
CA ALA A 91 -3.06 20.21 5.69
C ALA A 91 -2.68 20.63 7.12
N SER A 92 -1.45 21.10 7.29
CA SER A 92 -1.02 21.80 8.48
C SER A 92 -1.63 23.19 8.44
N GLY A 93 -2.68 23.40 9.23
CA GLY A 93 -3.15 24.75 9.54
C GLY A 93 -2.06 25.59 10.23
N PRO A 94 -2.23 26.92 10.36
CA PRO A 94 -1.21 27.85 10.87
C PRO A 94 -0.76 27.59 12.31
N ASN A 95 -1.45 26.71 13.06
CA ASN A 95 -0.93 26.10 14.28
C ASN A 95 -0.43 24.70 13.96
N GLY A 96 0.66 24.64 13.17
CA GLY A 96 1.32 23.42 12.73
C GLY A 96 1.87 22.63 13.92
N ARG A 97 0.98 21.97 14.64
CA ARG A 97 1.35 20.94 15.59
C ARG A 97 1.86 19.79 14.73
N ALA A 98 3.15 19.48 14.89
CA ALA A 98 3.79 18.36 14.22
C ALA A 98 2.84 17.14 14.20
N PRO A 99 2.76 16.41 13.07
CA PRO A 99 1.90 15.23 12.97
C PRO A 99 2.10 14.39 14.23
N ARG A 100 1.01 14.21 15.00
CA ARG A 100 1.09 13.60 16.33
C ARG A 100 1.76 12.24 16.14
N ARG A 101 2.89 12.00 16.81
CA ARG A 101 3.80 10.86 16.54
C ARG A 101 3.16 9.46 16.55
N ASN A 102 1.88 9.31 16.90
CA ASN A 102 1.18 8.03 17.05
C ASN A 102 -0.25 8.05 16.44
N THR A 103 -0.49 8.71 15.30
CA THR A 103 -1.83 8.74 14.66
C THR A 103 -2.34 7.35 14.32
N ALA A 104 -1.49 6.48 13.76
CA ALA A 104 -1.88 5.12 13.39
C ALA A 104 -2.25 4.25 14.59
N VAL A 105 -1.45 4.31 15.66
CA VAL A 105 -1.75 3.62 16.92
C VAL A 105 -3.06 4.15 17.52
N SER A 106 -3.29 5.47 17.46
CA SER A 106 -4.55 6.08 17.92
C SER A 106 -5.75 5.64 17.08
N ALA A 107 -5.58 5.48 15.77
CA ALA A 107 -6.62 5.04 14.84
C ALA A 107 -7.00 3.57 15.07
N VAL A 108 -6.00 2.70 15.28
CA VAL A 108 -6.22 1.28 15.57
C VAL A 108 -6.82 1.07 16.95
N LEU A 109 -6.26 1.71 17.98
CA LEU A 109 -6.75 1.57 19.35
C LEU A 109 -8.10 2.25 19.55
N GLY A 110 -8.36 3.35 18.85
CA GLY A 110 -9.49 4.24 19.08
C GLY A 110 -9.18 5.28 20.16
N ALA A 111 -9.93 6.39 20.16
CA ALA A 111 -9.64 7.55 21.02
C ALA A 111 -9.69 7.24 22.52
N GLU A 112 -10.63 6.39 22.95
CA GLU A 112 -10.81 6.02 24.36
C GLU A 112 -9.67 5.14 24.87
N LEU A 113 -9.43 4.01 24.20
CA LEU A 113 -8.39 3.05 24.60
C LEU A 113 -6.99 3.67 24.51
N HIS A 114 -6.70 4.46 23.47
CA HIS A 114 -5.43 5.19 23.37
C HIS A 114 -5.25 6.23 24.48
N SER A 115 -6.33 6.86 24.96
CA SER A 115 -6.28 7.78 26.10
C SER A 115 -6.00 7.04 27.41
N GLN A 116 -6.62 5.87 27.61
CA GLN A 116 -6.39 5.02 28.79
C GLN A 116 -4.94 4.51 28.82
N VAL A 117 -4.41 4.02 27.68
CA VAL A 117 -3.00 3.60 27.55
C VAL A 117 -2.02 4.76 27.80
N ARG A 118 -2.31 5.98 27.32
CA ARG A 118 -1.45 7.14 27.64
C ARG A 118 -1.47 7.53 29.12
N LYS A 119 -2.61 7.35 29.79
CA LYS A 119 -2.75 7.65 31.22
C LYS A 119 -1.94 6.69 32.07
N THR A 120 -1.90 5.39 31.70
CA THR A 120 -1.07 4.39 32.39
C THR A 120 0.43 4.65 32.20
N GLU A 121 0.85 5.12 31.02
CA GLU A 121 2.26 5.48 30.75
C GLU A 121 2.73 6.74 31.50
N THR A 122 1.83 7.70 31.73
CA THR A 122 2.18 9.02 32.32
C THR A 122 1.86 9.10 33.82
N GLY A 123 1.12 8.13 34.36
CA GLY A 123 0.75 8.05 35.76
C GLY A 123 1.94 7.74 36.67
N LYS A 124 2.00 8.37 37.84
CA LYS A 124 3.08 8.22 38.84
C LYS A 124 3.06 6.86 39.58
N GLY A 125 3.04 5.74 38.85
CA GLY A 125 3.37 4.42 39.40
C GLY A 125 2.27 3.34 39.33
N GLU A 126 1.02 3.69 39.03
CA GLU A 126 -0.04 2.70 38.80
C GLU A 126 -0.18 2.40 37.31
N ILE A 127 0.36 1.26 36.90
CA ILE A 127 0.26 0.73 35.54
C ILE A 127 -0.92 -0.24 35.52
N ASP A 128 -1.99 0.13 34.82
CA ASP A 128 -3.10 -0.79 34.56
C ASP A 128 -2.69 -1.77 33.45
N ILE A 129 -2.28 -2.96 33.87
CA ILE A 129 -1.78 -4.03 33.00
C ILE A 129 -2.88 -4.52 32.06
N GLU A 130 -4.14 -4.56 32.52
CA GLU A 130 -5.28 -5.06 31.73
C GLU A 130 -5.54 -4.17 30.51
N VAL A 131 -5.48 -2.85 30.70
CA VAL A 131 -5.62 -1.87 29.60
C VAL A 131 -4.48 -2.01 28.59
N LEU A 132 -3.25 -2.26 29.06
CA LEU A 132 -2.09 -2.47 28.19
C LEU A 132 -2.18 -3.78 27.40
N LEU A 133 -2.56 -4.88 28.04
CA LEU A 133 -2.75 -6.18 27.38
C LEU A 133 -3.84 -6.09 26.31
N LYS A 134 -4.97 -5.47 26.64
CA LYS A 134 -6.05 -5.22 25.68
C LYS A 134 -5.60 -4.35 24.50
N GLY A 135 -4.75 -3.36 24.75
CA GLY A 135 -4.12 -2.55 23.70
C GLY A 135 -3.20 -3.40 22.80
N ALA A 136 -2.33 -4.22 23.41
CA ALA A 136 -1.40 -5.09 22.71
C ALA A 136 -2.11 -6.13 21.84
N GLU A 137 -3.18 -6.76 22.34
CA GLU A 137 -4.01 -7.67 21.56
C GLU A 137 -4.62 -6.99 20.32
N LYS A 138 -5.15 -5.78 20.49
CA LYS A 138 -5.79 -5.03 19.41
C LYS A 138 -4.78 -4.61 18.34
N LEU A 139 -3.55 -4.25 18.74
CA LEU A 139 -2.47 -3.95 17.81
C LEU A 139 -1.96 -5.19 17.08
N ASN A 140 -1.82 -6.31 17.79
CA ASN A 140 -1.35 -7.59 17.21
C ASN A 140 -2.32 -8.16 16.16
N ARG A 141 -3.62 -7.81 16.22
CA ARG A 141 -4.58 -8.15 15.15
C ARG A 141 -4.34 -7.42 13.84
N VAL A 142 -3.77 -6.21 13.90
CA VAL A 142 -3.48 -5.39 12.72
C VAL A 142 -2.10 -5.66 12.17
N TYR A 143 -1.13 -5.90 13.07
CA TYR A 143 0.23 -6.27 12.71
C TYR A 143 0.70 -7.45 13.58
N PRO A 144 0.59 -8.70 13.09
CA PRO A 144 0.94 -9.88 13.86
C PRO A 144 2.46 -9.99 14.00
N VAL A 145 2.93 -10.05 15.25
CA VAL A 145 4.33 -10.30 15.55
C VAL A 145 4.48 -11.73 16.06
N GLN A 146 5.38 -12.50 15.44
CA GLN A 146 5.62 -13.90 15.78
C GLN A 146 5.97 -14.05 17.28
N GLY A 147 5.34 -15.01 17.95
CA GLY A 147 5.55 -15.30 19.38
C GLY A 147 4.95 -14.28 20.37
N VAL A 148 4.50 -13.11 19.93
CA VAL A 148 3.81 -12.14 20.80
C VAL A 148 2.46 -12.65 21.34
N PRO A 149 1.56 -13.29 20.56
CA PRO A 149 0.29 -13.74 21.11
C PRO A 149 0.45 -14.82 22.19
N GLU A 150 1.49 -15.65 22.09
CA GLU A 150 1.81 -16.69 23.08
C GLU A 150 2.29 -16.07 24.38
N ARG A 151 3.13 -15.03 24.30
CA ARG A 151 3.61 -14.29 25.46
C ARG A 151 2.50 -13.51 26.16
N ILE A 152 1.57 -12.92 25.41
CA ILE A 152 0.42 -12.21 25.98
C ILE A 152 -0.51 -13.16 26.74
N ARG A 153 -0.74 -14.37 26.21
CA ARG A 153 -1.58 -15.39 26.88
C ARG A 153 -0.94 -16.00 28.13
N GLY A 154 0.37 -15.88 28.27
CA GLY A 154 1.13 -16.41 29.40
C GLY A 154 1.35 -15.40 30.53
N LEU A 155 0.81 -14.18 30.41
CA LEU A 155 0.81 -13.11 31.42
C LEU A 155 -0.56 -13.06 32.10
#